data_AF-A0A3P7XGR3-F1
#
_entry.id   AF-A0A3P7XGR3-F1
#
_cell.length_a   1.000
_cell.length_b   1.000
_cell.length_c   1.000
_cell.angle_alpha   90.00
_cell.angle_beta   90.00
_cell.angle_gamma   90.00
#
_symmetry.space_group_name_H-M   'P 1'
#
loop_
_entity.id
_entity.type
_entity.pdbx_description
1 polymer ?
#
loop_
_entity_poly.entity_id
_entity_poly.type
_entity_poly.pdbx_seq_one_letter_code
_entity_poly.pdbx_strand_id
1 'polypeptide(L)'
;MQSVIEKCPTKDLTILMGDLNAKVGIDNTGYNDIMGRHGLGERNENGERFANPYAFNKLVIGSTIFPHKRINKATWNSPDHTTENQINHICIN
;
A
#
# COMPACT_ATOMS: atom_id res chain seq x y z
N MET A 1 13.49 -3.27 -4.74
CA MET A 1 12.21 -2.83 -5.34
C MET A 1 12.35 -1.50 -6.06
N GLN A 2 12.94 -0.47 -5.43
CA GLN A 2 13.20 0.82 -6.08
C GLN A 2 13.97 0.68 -7.42
N SER A 3 15.03 -0.14 -7.45
CA SER A 3 15.78 -0.44 -8.69
C SER A 3 14.97 -1.15 -9.79
N VAL A 4 13.80 -1.70 -9.47
CA VAL A 4 12.88 -2.29 -10.46
C VAL A 4 11.96 -1.21 -11.02
N ILE A 5 11.43 -0.35 -10.14
CA ILE A 5 10.59 0.80 -10.53
C ILE A 5 11.38 1.76 -11.43
N GLU A 6 12.65 2.01 -11.11
CA GLU A 6 13.52 2.89 -11.91
C GLU A 6 13.84 2.35 -13.31
N LYS A 7 13.65 1.04 -13.55
CA LYS A 7 13.80 0.43 -14.88
C LYS A 7 12.55 0.54 -15.73
N CYS A 8 11.40 0.88 -15.14
CA CYS A 8 10.16 1.08 -15.88
C CYS A 8 10.19 2.44 -16.60
N PRO A 9 9.84 2.51 -17.89
CA PRO A 9 9.74 3.78 -18.60
C PRO A 9 8.73 4.72 -17.93
N THR A 10 9.12 5.97 -17.70
CA THR A 10 8.27 6.94 -16.99
C THR A 10 7.02 7.38 -17.74
N LYS A 11 6.94 7.09 -19.05
CA LYS A 11 5.79 7.40 -19.90
C LYS A 11 4.75 6.27 -19.93
N ASP A 12 5.07 5.11 -19.37
CA ASP A 12 4.20 3.95 -19.38
C ASP A 12 3.47 3.81 -18.04
N LEU A 13 2.27 3.24 -18.09
CA LEU A 13 1.51 2.89 -16.91
C LEU A 13 2.16 1.68 -16.22
N THR A 14 2.65 1.89 -15.00
CA THR A 14 3.24 0.86 -14.15
C THR A 14 2.24 0.45 -13.09
N ILE A 15 1.85 -0.82 -13.11
CA ILE A 15 1.02 -1.43 -12.06
C ILE A 15 1.89 -2.42 -11.31
N LEU A 16 2.04 -2.19 -10.01
CA LEU A 16 2.60 -3.18 -9.10
C LEU A 16 1.47 -3.80 -8.28
N MET A 17 1.44 -5.12 -8.22
CA MET A 17 0.43 -5.86 -7.48
C MET A 17 1.06 -7.07 -6.79
N GLY A 18 0.61 -7.38 -5.58
CA GLY A 18 0.95 -8.63 -4.92
C GLY A 18 0.83 -8.55 -3.41
N ASP A 19 1.28 -9.64 -2.75
CA ASP A 19 1.51 -9.68 -1.31
C ASP A 19 2.87 -9.04 -1.02
N LEU A 20 2.83 -7.89 -0.34
CA LEU A 20 4.00 -7.09 -0.01
C LEU A 20 4.32 -7.18 1.49
N ASN A 21 3.50 -7.90 2.26
CA ASN A 21 3.62 -8.04 3.72
C ASN A 21 3.87 -6.70 4.45
N ALA A 22 3.24 -5.64 3.96
CA ALA A 22 3.43 -4.27 4.42
C ALA A 22 2.09 -3.73 4.93
N LYS A 23 2.04 -3.16 6.12
CA LYS A 23 0.83 -2.50 6.64
C LYS A 23 1.06 -1.01 6.55
N VAL A 24 0.35 -0.33 5.65
CA VAL A 24 0.50 1.11 5.44
C VAL A 24 -0.39 1.95 6.35
N GLY A 25 -1.50 1.37 6.81
CA GLY A 25 -2.41 1.96 7.79
C GLY A 25 -3.30 3.09 7.29
N ILE A 26 -3.99 3.74 8.23
CA ILE A 26 -4.89 4.88 7.99
C ILE A 26 -4.13 6.22 7.98
N ASP A 27 -3.09 6.34 8.79
CA ASP A 27 -2.31 7.57 8.88
C ASP A 27 -1.51 7.76 7.59
N ASN A 28 -1.75 8.88 6.91
CA ASN A 28 -1.08 9.28 5.69
C ASN A 28 -0.24 10.56 5.86
N THR A 29 0.04 10.96 7.10
CA THR A 29 0.89 12.14 7.40
C THR A 29 2.24 11.99 6.70
N GLY A 30 2.62 12.99 5.88
CA GLY A 30 3.84 12.96 5.07
C GLY A 30 3.75 12.15 3.76
N TYR A 31 2.62 11.47 3.51
CA TYR A 31 2.40 10.60 2.35
C TYR A 31 1.08 10.91 1.62
N ASN A 32 0.52 12.10 1.81
CA ASN A 32 -0.81 12.47 1.29
C ASN A 32 -0.92 12.35 -0.25
N ASP A 33 0.18 12.50 -0.97
CA ASP A 33 0.21 12.46 -2.44
C ASP A 33 0.12 11.04 -3.00
N ILE A 34 0.43 10.02 -2.18
CA ILE A 34 0.49 8.62 -2.62
C ILE A 34 -0.43 7.68 -1.82
N MET A 35 -0.96 8.14 -0.68
CA MET A 35 -1.78 7.34 0.22
C MET A 35 -3.05 8.07 0.62
N GLY A 36 -4.18 7.36 0.52
CA GLY A 36 -5.43 7.79 1.12
C GLY A 36 -5.54 7.37 2.58
N ARG A 37 -6.66 7.74 3.21
CA ARG A 37 -6.97 7.46 4.62
C ARG A 37 -7.86 6.24 4.83
N HIS A 38 -8.04 5.44 3.78
CA HIS A 38 -8.93 4.28 3.82
C HIS A 38 -8.19 2.94 3.97
N GLY A 39 -6.91 2.95 4.33
CA GLY A 39 -6.21 1.73 4.73
C GLY A 39 -6.79 1.06 5.99
N LEU A 40 -6.19 -0.05 6.40
CA LEU A 40 -6.56 -0.81 7.60
C LEU A 40 -5.43 -0.78 8.64
N GLY A 41 -5.78 -0.47 9.89
CA GLY A 41 -4.87 -0.56 11.03
C GLY A 41 -3.80 0.53 11.06
N GLU A 42 -2.73 0.25 11.81
CA GLU A 42 -1.57 1.12 11.96
C GLU A 42 -0.43 0.70 11.04
N ARG A 43 0.41 1.67 10.70
CA ARG A 43 1.58 1.43 9.88
C ARG A 43 2.62 0.64 10.66
N ASN A 44 3.18 -0.41 10.05
CA ASN A 44 4.33 -1.12 10.61
C ASN A 44 5.64 -0.73 9.90
N GLU A 45 6.78 -1.22 10.41
CA GLU A 45 8.10 -0.95 9.82
C GLU A 45 8.17 -1.33 8.33
N ASN A 46 7.54 -2.44 7.94
CA ASN A 46 7.45 -2.85 6.53
C ASN A 46 6.62 -1.87 5.71
N GLY A 47 5.53 -1.34 6.27
CA GLY A 47 4.71 -0.29 5.67
C GLY A 47 5.47 1.00 5.42
N GLU A 48 6.32 1.40 6.37
CA GLU A 48 7.18 2.58 6.22
C GLU A 48 8.24 2.35 5.14
N ARG A 49 8.94 1.21 5.17
CA ARG A 49 9.90 0.81 4.12
C ARG A 49 9.24 0.68 2.75
N PHE A 50 7.98 0.27 2.73
CA PHE A 50 7.18 0.19 1.53
C PHE A 50 6.82 1.59 1.01
N ALA A 51 6.29 2.51 1.83
CA ALA A 51 5.78 3.81 1.37
C ALA A 51 6.88 4.76 0.84
N ASN A 52 8.07 4.75 1.46
CA ASN A 52 9.18 5.65 1.13
C ASN A 52 9.56 5.71 -0.37
N PRO A 53 9.89 4.59 -1.05
CA PRO A 53 10.24 4.63 -2.46
C PRO A 53 9.07 5.00 -3.38
N TYR A 54 7.82 4.86 -2.94
CA TYR A 54 6.62 5.19 -3.75
C TYR A 54 6.33 6.67 -3.67
N ALA A 55 6.63 7.30 -2.53
CA ALA A 55 6.60 8.76 -2.42
C ALA A 55 7.61 9.39 -3.38
N PHE A 56 8.81 8.82 -3.49
CA PHE A 56 9.83 9.28 -4.44
C PHE A 56 9.40 9.11 -5.91
N ASN A 57 8.81 7.96 -6.24
CA ASN A 57 8.40 7.62 -7.61
C ASN A 57 6.96 8.06 -7.96
N LYS A 58 6.27 8.76 -7.05
CA LYS A 58 4.86 9.19 -7.18
C LYS A 58 3.87 8.06 -7.50
N LEU A 59 4.14 6.86 -7.01
CA LEU A 59 3.24 5.72 -7.15
C LEU A 59 2.16 5.76 -6.08
N VAL A 60 0.89 5.82 -6.50
CA VAL A 60 -0.27 5.84 -5.62
C VAL A 60 -0.60 4.44 -5.13
N ILE A 61 -0.78 4.27 -3.83
CA ILE A 61 -1.21 3.02 -3.18
C ILE A 61 -2.74 2.93 -3.24
N GLY A 62 -3.26 2.41 -4.35
CA GLY A 62 -4.69 2.39 -4.67
C GLY A 62 -5.58 1.77 -3.58
N SER A 63 -5.05 0.76 -2.86
CA SER A 63 -5.75 0.07 -1.77
C SER A 63 -6.11 0.95 -0.56
N THR A 64 -5.61 2.19 -0.48
CA THR A 64 -5.93 3.15 0.61
C THR A 64 -6.73 4.36 0.12
N ILE A 65 -6.95 4.50 -1.20
CA ILE A 65 -7.55 5.70 -1.82
C ILE A 65 -9.06 5.73 -1.69
N PHE A 66 -9.73 4.58 -1.83
CA PHE A 66 -11.18 4.52 -1.88
C PHE A 66 -11.77 3.93 -0.59
N PRO A 67 -12.93 4.44 -0.14
CA PRO A 67 -13.63 3.86 0.99
C PRO A 67 -14.16 2.46 0.62
N HIS A 68 -13.83 1.48 1.45
CA HIS A 68 -14.33 0.11 1.33
C HIS A 68 -14.89 -0.38 2.66
N LYS A 69 -15.78 -1.39 2.60
CA LYS A 69 -16.20 -2.13 3.79
C LYS A 69 -15.00 -2.85 4.40
N ARG A 70 -14.91 -2.94 5.73
CA ARG A 70 -13.79 -3.59 6.43
C ARG A 70 -13.54 -5.03 5.95
N ILE A 71 -14.60 -5.78 5.69
CA ILE A 71 -14.57 -7.14 5.11
C ILE A 71 -13.84 -7.23 3.75
N ASN A 72 -13.71 -6.11 3.02
CA ASN A 72 -13.05 -6.05 1.72
C ASN A 72 -11.65 -5.42 1.81
N LYS A 73 -11.24 -4.93 3.00
CA LYS A 73 -9.91 -4.33 3.22
C LYS A 73 -8.90 -5.34 3.77
N ALA A 74 -9.37 -6.26 4.61
CA ALA A 74 -8.53 -7.32 5.14
C ALA A 74 -8.21 -8.31 4.01
N THR A 75 -6.94 -8.41 3.66
CA THR A 75 -6.44 -9.33 2.63
C THR A 75 -5.86 -10.61 3.23
N TRP A 76 -5.65 -10.61 4.55
CA TRP A 76 -5.21 -11.75 5.32
C TRP A 76 -5.86 -11.72 6.71
N ASN A 77 -6.36 -12.86 7.15
CA ASN A 77 -6.91 -13.06 8.48
C ASN A 77 -6.12 -14.17 9.17
N SER A 78 -5.84 -13.99 10.46
CA SER A 78 -5.22 -15.05 11.25
C SER A 78 -6.15 -16.25 11.40
N PRO A 79 -5.62 -17.47 11.58
CA PRO A 79 -6.44 -18.68 11.73
C PRO A 79 -7.41 -18.64 12.93
N ASP A 80 -7.09 -17.85 13.96
CA ASP A 80 -7.91 -17.63 15.15
C ASP A 80 -8.95 -16.51 14.98
N HIS A 81 -9.00 -15.85 13.80
CA HIS A 81 -9.88 -14.73 13.47
C HIS A 81 -9.75 -13.49 14.37
N THR A 82 -8.66 -13.37 15.14
CA THR A 82 -8.43 -12.21 16.03
C THR A 82 -7.74 -11.05 15.31
N THR A 83 -6.97 -11.36 14.26
CA THR A 83 -6.12 -10.39 13.56
C THR A 83 -6.49 -10.32 12.09
N GLU A 84 -6.70 -9.10 11.61
CA GLU A 84 -6.99 -8.80 10.22
C GLU A 84 -5.91 -7.85 9.70
N ASN A 85 -5.34 -8.17 8.54
CA ASN A 85 -4.24 -7.42 7.95
C ASN A 85 -4.56 -7.06 6.49
N GLN A 86 -4.21 -5.83 6.11
CA GLN A 86 -4.11 -5.42 4.72
C GLN A 86 -2.63 -5.49 4.34
N ILE A 87 -2.26 -6.51 3.55
CA ILE A 87 -0.87 -6.79 3.12
C ILE A 87 -0.73 -6.98 1.62
N ASN A 88 -1.86 -7.20 0.91
CA ASN A 88 -1.89 -7.18 -0.54
C ASN A 88 -2.22 -5.78 -1.02
N HIS A 89 -1.39 -5.24 -1.92
CA HIS A 89 -1.57 -3.89 -2.44
C HIS A 89 -1.49 -3.86 -3.97
N ILE A 90 -2.19 -2.87 -4.52
CA ILE A 90 -2.07 -2.44 -5.90
C ILE A 90 -1.53 -1.01 -5.87
N CYS A 91 -0.45 -0.76 -6.62
CA CYS A 91 0.15 0.56 -6.78
C CYS A 91 0.20 0.94 -8.26
N ILE A 92 0.01 2.22 -8.55
CA ILE A 92 -0.14 2.77 -9.91
C ILE A 92 0.59 4.12 -10.03
N ASN A 93 1.23 4.42 -11.16
CA ASN A 93 1.85 5.74 -11.44
C ASN A 93 0.94 6.64 -12.27
#